data_AF-A0A315WM93-F1
#
_entry.id   AF-A0A315WM93-F1
#
_cell.length_a   1.000
_cell.length_b   1.000
_cell.length_c   1.000
_cell.angle_alpha   90.00
_cell.angle_beta   90.00
_cell.angle_gamma   90.00
#
_symmetry.space_group_name_H-M   'P 1'
#
loop_
_entity.id
_entity.type
_entity.pdbx_description
1 polymer ?
#
loop_
_entity_poly.entity_id
_entity_poly.type
_entity_poly.pdbx_seq_one_letter_code
_entity_poly.pdbx_strand_id
1 'polypeptide(L)'
;MAIRNYATKVPDAATHAEEVISLFESLSQQEYNQCILQAQMICDMLPKMVSHYADISPNELGRFKWVVDRKNISENRYERSFKELYVGLVTVRSKRQTSSILAGRDYSAFFKAFSSDDDMDEVMRQSKEMYEIDHTHLAQSAVPLSFGTLLQDEFSLEDSKLSDGIQVSDLLVSSVNRCLKQNYTDNVKMAKALGKLMINAPRIDEQAVKIFGHGPKRPIANAPAKLLTLMDSSSKQLYSLTFRKNFSKNAPLL
;
A
#
# COMPACT_ATOMS: atom_id res chain seq x y z
N MET A 1 4.98 15.96 -18.38
CA MET A 1 5.81 17.19 -18.30
C MET A 1 6.98 17.01 -17.34
N ALA A 2 6.77 16.58 -16.09
CA ALA A 2 7.85 16.39 -15.10
C ALA A 2 8.89 15.30 -15.46
N ILE A 3 8.45 14.11 -15.91
CA ILE A 3 9.36 13.02 -16.32
C ILE A 3 10.25 13.43 -17.51
N ARG A 4 9.66 14.08 -18.53
CA ARG A 4 10.42 14.59 -19.69
C ARG A 4 11.43 15.70 -19.30
N ASN A 5 11.10 16.55 -18.33
CA ASN A 5 12.01 17.56 -17.79
C ASN A 5 13.11 16.98 -16.89
N TYR A 6 12.93 15.78 -16.35
CA TYR A 6 13.96 15.05 -15.60
C TYR A 6 14.89 14.28 -16.54
N ALA A 7 14.33 13.66 -17.58
CA ALA A 7 15.07 12.97 -18.65
C ALA A 7 16.09 13.87 -19.38
N THR A 8 15.82 15.18 -19.50
CA THR A 8 16.79 16.12 -20.07
C THR A 8 18.02 16.34 -19.18
N LYS A 9 17.97 15.99 -17.90
CA LYS A 9 19.08 16.11 -16.95
C LYS A 9 19.90 14.82 -16.80
N VAL A 10 19.35 13.67 -17.20
CA VAL A 10 20.01 12.36 -17.13
C VAL A 10 19.75 11.64 -18.47
N PRO A 11 20.65 11.75 -19.46
CA PRO A 11 20.42 11.24 -20.82
C PRO A 11 20.06 9.75 -20.86
N ASP A 12 20.68 8.93 -20.01
CA ASP A 12 20.42 7.49 -19.91
C ASP A 12 19.02 7.18 -19.34
N ALA A 13 18.40 8.12 -18.61
CA ALA A 13 17.05 7.98 -18.09
C ALA A 13 15.97 8.37 -19.11
N ALA A 14 16.33 9.01 -20.24
CA ALA A 14 15.36 9.47 -21.23
C ALA A 14 14.69 8.31 -21.97
N THR A 15 15.47 7.31 -22.38
CA THR A 15 14.93 6.10 -23.04
C THR A 15 13.97 5.36 -22.11
N HIS A 16 14.39 5.13 -20.87
CA HIS A 16 13.55 4.47 -19.87
C HIS A 16 12.28 5.27 -19.53
N ALA A 17 12.39 6.60 -19.48
CA ALA A 17 11.25 7.48 -19.28
C ALA A 17 10.21 7.36 -20.41
N GLU A 18 10.63 7.30 -21.67
CA GLU A 18 9.70 7.11 -22.79
C GLU A 18 9.11 5.70 -22.83
N GLU A 19 9.86 4.67 -22.42
CA GLU A 19 9.32 3.31 -22.23
C GLU A 19 8.19 3.30 -21.19
N VAL A 20 8.43 3.90 -20.02
CA VAL A 20 7.43 4.03 -18.95
C VAL A 20 6.19 4.80 -19.43
N ILE A 21 6.39 5.90 -20.16
CA ILE A 21 5.28 6.68 -20.75
C ILE A 21 4.47 5.81 -21.71
N SER A 22 5.14 5.10 -22.62
CA SER A 22 4.48 4.20 -23.58
C SER A 22 3.68 3.10 -22.88
N LEU A 23 4.22 2.52 -21.80
CA LEU A 23 3.49 1.53 -21.00
C LEU A 23 2.21 2.12 -20.42
N PHE A 24 2.25 3.32 -19.84
CA PHE A 24 1.05 3.98 -19.33
C PHE A 24 0.03 4.33 -20.41
N GLU A 25 0.47 4.85 -21.55
CA GLU A 25 -0.40 5.20 -22.69
C GLU A 25 -1.06 3.97 -23.31
N SER A 26 -0.47 2.78 -23.16
CA SER A 26 -1.03 1.52 -23.63
C SER A 26 -2.17 0.95 -22.75
N LEU A 27 -2.36 1.47 -21.53
CA LEU A 27 -3.37 1.00 -20.60
C LEU A 27 -4.72 1.66 -20.89
N SER A 28 -5.80 0.87 -20.80
CA SER A 28 -7.14 1.44 -20.68
C SER A 28 -7.28 2.24 -19.38
N GLN A 29 -8.25 3.15 -19.30
CA GLN A 29 -8.50 3.94 -18.08
C GLN A 29 -8.76 3.05 -16.85
N GLN A 30 -9.43 1.91 -17.03
CA GLN A 30 -9.67 0.95 -15.95
C GLN A 30 -8.38 0.28 -15.47
N GLU A 31 -7.54 -0.17 -16.41
CA GLU A 31 -6.24 -0.78 -16.10
C GLU A 31 -5.28 0.22 -15.44
N TYR A 32 -5.25 1.46 -15.92
CA TYR A 32 -4.51 2.55 -15.31
C TYR A 32 -4.92 2.77 -13.85
N ASN A 33 -6.21 2.91 -13.59
CA ASN A 33 -6.73 3.05 -12.23
C ASN A 33 -6.35 1.85 -11.36
N GLN A 34 -6.40 0.64 -11.91
CA GLN A 34 -6.01 -0.56 -11.19
C GLN A 34 -4.53 -0.53 -10.78
N CYS A 35 -3.60 -0.13 -11.67
CA CYS A 35 -2.18 0.02 -11.34
C CYS A 35 -1.97 1.00 -10.16
N ILE A 36 -2.57 2.18 -10.24
CA ILE A 36 -2.40 3.22 -9.22
C ILE A 36 -2.98 2.77 -7.87
N LEU A 37 -4.16 2.15 -7.86
CA LEU A 37 -4.81 1.68 -6.64
C LEU A 37 -4.07 0.50 -6.00
N GLN A 38 -3.51 -0.42 -6.78
CA GLN A 38 -2.72 -1.52 -6.25
C GLN A 38 -1.40 -1.04 -5.65
N ALA A 39 -0.69 -0.12 -6.31
CA ALA A 39 0.51 0.48 -5.74
C ALA A 39 0.20 1.21 -4.41
N GLN A 40 -0.93 1.92 -4.35
CA GLN A 40 -1.41 2.53 -3.11
C GLN A 40 -1.71 1.51 -2.02
N MET A 41 -2.36 0.41 -2.38
CA MET A 41 -2.68 -0.67 -1.43
C MET A 41 -1.42 -1.27 -0.83
N ILE A 42 -0.35 -1.46 -1.62
CA ILE A 42 0.96 -1.92 -1.12
C ILE A 42 1.51 -0.94 -0.08
N CYS A 43 1.55 0.36 -0.38
CA CYS A 43 2.00 1.38 0.57
C CYS A 43 1.19 1.37 1.87
N ASP A 44 -0.12 1.19 1.78
CA ASP A 44 -1.02 1.16 2.95
C ASP A 44 -0.89 -0.13 3.78
N MET A 45 -0.57 -1.25 3.14
CA MET A 45 -0.43 -2.56 3.79
C MET A 45 0.91 -2.72 4.48
N LEU A 46 2.00 -2.24 3.86
CA LEU A 46 3.37 -2.44 4.33
C LEU A 46 3.58 -2.09 5.82
N PRO A 47 3.23 -0.87 6.31
CA PRO A 47 3.43 -0.53 7.72
C PRO A 47 2.63 -1.42 8.67
N LYS A 48 1.44 -1.87 8.26
CA LYS A 48 0.58 -2.76 9.05
C LYS A 48 1.17 -4.15 9.14
N MET A 49 1.60 -4.71 8.00
CA MET A 49 2.22 -6.03 7.94
C MET A 49 3.52 -6.05 8.74
N VAL A 50 4.41 -5.09 8.50
CA VAL A 50 5.71 -4.99 9.19
C VAL A 50 5.49 -4.85 10.69
N SER A 51 4.62 -3.93 11.13
CA SER A 51 4.32 -3.77 12.54
C SER A 51 3.72 -5.05 13.14
N HIS A 52 2.74 -5.66 12.48
CA HIS A 52 2.06 -6.85 12.98
C HIS A 52 3.03 -8.03 13.18
N TYR A 53 3.83 -8.33 12.16
CA TYR A 53 4.75 -9.46 12.22
C TYR A 53 5.96 -9.20 13.13
N ALA A 54 6.34 -7.96 13.38
CA ALA A 54 7.35 -7.63 14.39
C ALA A 54 6.95 -8.08 15.82
N ASP A 55 5.65 -8.21 16.11
CA ASP A 55 5.17 -8.74 17.39
C ASP A 55 5.12 -10.27 17.42
N ILE A 56 4.67 -10.89 16.32
CA ILE A 56 4.27 -12.29 16.34
C ILE A 56 5.29 -13.24 15.72
N SER A 57 6.13 -12.75 14.80
CA SER A 57 7.15 -13.54 14.10
C SER A 57 8.22 -12.64 13.47
N PRO A 58 9.06 -11.96 14.26
CA PRO A 58 9.99 -10.95 13.76
C PRO A 58 11.02 -11.49 12.77
N ASN A 59 11.45 -12.75 12.92
CA ASN A 59 12.40 -13.37 11.99
C ASN A 59 11.83 -13.57 10.57
N GLU A 60 10.52 -13.72 10.43
CA GLU A 60 9.87 -13.87 9.12
C GLU A 60 9.81 -12.55 8.35
N LEU A 61 10.01 -11.40 9.01
CA LEU A 61 10.03 -10.10 8.35
C LEU A 61 11.19 -9.93 7.36
N GLY A 62 12.20 -10.80 7.37
CA GLY A 62 13.26 -10.78 6.36
C GLY A 62 12.86 -11.41 5.02
N ARG A 63 11.62 -11.89 4.87
CA ARG A 63 11.13 -12.61 3.68
C ARG A 63 9.74 -12.13 3.29
N PHE A 64 9.65 -11.44 2.17
CA PHE A 64 8.39 -11.03 1.58
C PHE A 64 8.15 -11.84 0.30
N LYS A 65 6.90 -12.26 0.09
CA LYS A 65 6.44 -12.87 -1.17
C LYS A 65 5.18 -12.14 -1.62
N TRP A 66 5.23 -11.60 -2.83
CA TRP A 66 4.12 -10.86 -3.42
C TRP A 66 3.45 -11.73 -4.46
N VAL A 67 2.35 -12.36 -4.05
CA VAL A 67 1.57 -13.24 -4.91
C VAL A 67 0.31 -12.50 -5.34
N VAL A 68 0.14 -12.33 -6.65
CA VAL A 68 -1.02 -11.66 -7.24
C VAL A 68 -1.81 -12.64 -8.10
N ASP A 69 -3.13 -12.63 -7.98
CA ASP A 69 -4.01 -13.45 -8.81
C ASP A 69 -3.88 -13.08 -10.28
N ARG A 70 -3.51 -14.06 -11.11
CA ARG A 70 -3.41 -13.89 -12.55
C ARG A 70 -4.80 -13.83 -13.16
N LYS A 71 -5.02 -12.89 -14.08
CA LYS A 71 -6.32 -12.76 -14.78
C LYS A 71 -6.51 -13.82 -15.85
N ASN A 72 -5.42 -14.28 -16.46
CA ASN A 72 -5.43 -15.23 -17.59
C ASN A 72 -4.35 -16.31 -17.44
N ILE A 73 -4.46 -17.38 -18.21
CA ILE A 73 -3.47 -18.47 -18.25
C ILE A 73 -2.09 -17.93 -18.65
N SER A 74 -2.06 -17.05 -19.66
CA SER A 74 -0.86 -16.33 -20.09
C SER A 74 -0.89 -14.90 -19.58
N GLU A 75 0.30 -14.37 -19.27
CA GLU A 75 0.46 -12.96 -18.90
C GLU A 75 -0.15 -12.04 -19.96
N ASN A 76 -1.07 -11.17 -19.54
CA ASN A 76 -1.66 -10.17 -20.41
C ASN A 76 -0.88 -8.85 -20.38
N ARG A 77 -1.22 -7.94 -21.31
CA ARG A 77 -0.55 -6.62 -21.42
C ARG A 77 -0.55 -5.84 -20.11
N TYR A 78 -1.68 -5.82 -19.39
CA TYR A 78 -1.78 -5.11 -18.12
C TYR A 78 -0.85 -5.71 -17.06
N GLU A 79 -0.80 -7.03 -16.93
CA GLU A 79 0.08 -7.71 -15.97
C GLU A 79 1.55 -7.41 -16.24
N ARG A 80 1.95 -7.41 -17.51
CA ARG A 80 3.31 -6.99 -17.91
C ARG A 80 3.57 -5.55 -17.54
N SER A 81 2.69 -4.63 -17.93
CA SER A 81 2.84 -3.21 -17.59
C SER A 81 2.88 -2.99 -16.08
N PHE A 82 2.06 -3.71 -15.30
CA PHE A 82 2.07 -3.59 -13.85
C PHE A 82 3.40 -4.06 -13.24
N LYS A 83 3.93 -5.21 -13.67
CA LYS A 83 5.25 -5.71 -13.22
C LYS A 83 6.37 -4.71 -13.44
N GLU A 84 6.38 -4.03 -14.58
CA GLU A 84 7.40 -3.02 -14.89
C GLU A 84 7.20 -1.73 -14.07
N LEU A 85 5.96 -1.35 -13.79
CA LEU A 85 5.64 -0.04 -13.21
C LEU A 85 5.50 -0.03 -11.69
N TYR A 86 5.12 -1.14 -11.06
CA TYR A 86 4.60 -1.11 -9.68
C TYR A 86 5.66 -0.71 -8.64
N VAL A 87 6.92 -1.14 -8.79
CA VAL A 87 8.01 -0.74 -7.87
C VAL A 87 8.22 0.76 -7.91
N GLY A 88 8.28 1.33 -9.12
CA GLY A 88 8.40 2.77 -9.32
C GLY A 88 7.21 3.54 -8.75
N LEU A 89 5.99 3.03 -8.98
CA LEU A 89 4.76 3.61 -8.43
C LEU A 89 4.75 3.59 -6.89
N VAL A 90 5.12 2.46 -6.27
CA VAL A 90 5.21 2.33 -4.80
C VAL A 90 6.30 3.25 -4.24
N THR A 91 7.45 3.34 -4.90
CA THR A 91 8.57 4.20 -4.50
C THR A 91 8.20 5.68 -4.54
N VAL A 92 7.59 6.15 -5.65
CA VAL A 92 7.12 7.53 -5.75
C VAL A 92 6.07 7.82 -4.67
N ARG A 93 5.18 6.85 -4.42
CA ARG A 93 4.11 7.04 -3.46
C ARG A 93 4.58 7.02 -2.02
N SER A 94 5.55 6.17 -1.67
CA SER A 94 6.17 6.15 -0.33
C SER A 94 6.95 7.43 -0.06
N LYS A 95 7.57 8.06 -1.07
CA LYS A 95 8.18 9.39 -0.90
C LYS A 95 7.14 10.48 -0.57
N ARG A 96 5.90 10.32 -1.06
CA ARG A 96 4.79 11.25 -0.81
C ARG A 96 4.02 10.99 0.47
N GLN A 97 4.25 9.85 1.12
CA GLN A 97 3.50 9.44 2.30
C GLN A 97 4.46 8.95 3.37
N THR A 98 4.44 9.61 4.51
CA THR A 98 5.16 9.11 5.68
C THR A 98 4.54 7.81 6.14
N SER A 99 5.37 6.78 6.21
CA SER A 99 5.04 5.51 6.84
C SER A 99 5.66 5.48 8.23
N SER A 100 4.94 4.90 9.20
CA SER A 100 5.48 4.70 10.54
C SER A 100 5.18 3.30 11.02
N ILE A 101 6.19 2.68 11.60
CA ILE A 101 6.10 1.41 12.30
C ILE A 101 6.01 1.66 13.81
N LEU A 102 5.52 0.67 14.55
CA LEU A 102 5.35 0.79 16.00
C LEU A 102 6.70 0.65 16.73
N ALA A 103 7.02 1.58 17.62
CA ALA A 103 8.25 1.52 18.43
C ALA A 103 8.27 0.32 19.40
N GLY A 104 9.47 -0.09 19.82
CA GLY A 104 9.67 -1.13 20.83
C GLY A 104 9.45 -2.56 20.33
N ARG A 105 9.60 -2.81 19.02
CA ARG A 105 9.48 -4.13 18.40
C ARG A 105 10.75 -4.52 17.68
N ASP A 106 10.91 -5.81 17.40
CA ASP A 106 12.06 -6.33 16.69
C ASP A 106 11.84 -6.27 15.17
N TYR A 107 12.56 -5.35 14.53
CA TYR A 107 12.60 -5.19 13.07
C TYR A 107 13.96 -5.58 12.48
N SER A 108 14.83 -6.22 13.26
CA SER A 108 16.21 -6.49 12.85
C SER A 108 16.30 -7.29 11.55
N ALA A 109 15.47 -8.33 11.40
CA ALA A 109 15.40 -9.13 10.18
C ALA A 109 14.88 -8.33 8.97
N PHE A 110 13.90 -7.45 9.19
CA PHE A 110 13.35 -6.57 8.13
C PHE A 110 14.42 -5.62 7.60
N PHE A 111 15.04 -4.84 8.49
CA PHE A 111 16.02 -3.85 8.08
C PHE A 111 17.28 -4.50 7.51
N LYS A 112 17.73 -5.63 8.07
CA LYS A 112 18.85 -6.39 7.51
C LYS A 112 18.60 -6.82 6.05
N ALA A 113 17.36 -7.16 5.71
CA ALA A 113 17.02 -7.64 4.37
C ALA A 113 16.71 -6.51 3.38
N PHE A 114 16.13 -5.40 3.85
CA PHE A 114 15.49 -4.42 2.97
C PHE A 114 15.94 -2.97 3.17
N SER A 115 16.89 -2.66 4.04
CA SER A 115 17.49 -1.31 4.07
C SER A 115 18.30 -1.04 2.81
N SER A 116 18.28 0.19 2.30
CA SER A 116 19.26 0.63 1.30
C SER A 116 20.38 1.45 1.95
N ASP A 117 21.44 1.73 1.19
CA ASP A 117 22.55 2.60 1.61
C ASP A 117 22.28 4.08 1.30
N ASP A 118 21.03 4.44 0.94
CA ASP A 118 20.67 5.81 0.57
C ASP A 118 20.79 6.76 1.77
N ASP A 119 21.24 7.98 1.54
CA ASP A 119 21.23 9.03 2.56
C ASP A 119 19.79 9.54 2.77
N MET A 120 19.24 9.33 3.97
CA MET A 120 17.88 9.76 4.30
C MET A 120 17.69 11.27 4.26
N ASP A 121 18.70 12.07 4.59
CA ASP A 121 18.60 13.52 4.50
C ASP A 121 18.44 13.96 3.04
N GLU A 122 19.20 13.32 2.14
CA GLU A 122 19.09 13.52 0.70
C GLU A 122 17.74 13.04 0.15
N VAL A 123 17.28 11.86 0.55
CA VAL A 123 15.95 11.33 0.15
C VAL A 123 14.83 12.28 0.54
N MET A 124 14.85 12.81 1.78
CA MET A 124 13.84 13.75 2.25
C MET A 124 13.95 15.10 1.53
N ARG A 125 15.17 15.59 1.26
CA ARG A 125 15.39 16.83 0.49
C ARG A 125 14.83 16.71 -0.93
N GLN A 126 15.10 15.60 -1.62
CA GLN A 126 14.54 15.32 -2.95
C GLN A 126 13.01 15.25 -2.91
N SER A 127 12.43 14.63 -1.88
CA SER A 127 10.97 14.58 -1.73
C SER A 127 10.36 15.99 -1.58
N LYS A 128 10.99 16.85 -0.78
CA LYS A 128 10.59 18.25 -0.62
C LYS A 128 10.68 19.03 -1.94
N GLU A 129 11.78 18.91 -2.67
CA GLU A 129 11.99 19.61 -3.93
C GLU A 129 11.07 19.14 -5.06
N MET A 130 10.81 17.83 -5.12
CA MET A 130 10.04 17.23 -6.22
C MET A 130 8.53 17.24 -5.98
N TYR A 131 8.10 17.07 -4.72
CA TYR A 131 6.70 16.88 -4.38
C TYR A 131 6.12 17.96 -3.47
N GLU A 132 6.93 18.93 -3.03
CA GLU A 132 6.54 20.01 -2.10
C GLU A 132 6.10 19.49 -0.72
N ILE A 133 6.66 18.35 -0.29
CA ILE A 133 6.33 17.70 0.98
C ILE A 133 7.53 17.76 1.92
N ASP A 134 7.41 18.47 3.03
CA ASP A 134 8.49 18.62 4.00
C ASP A 134 8.40 17.60 5.14
N HIS A 135 9.20 16.55 5.03
CA HIS A 135 9.38 15.52 6.06
C HIS A 135 10.82 15.47 6.58
N THR A 136 11.62 16.52 6.36
CA THR A 136 13.04 16.57 6.75
C THR A 136 13.24 16.36 8.25
N HIS A 137 12.29 16.82 9.09
CA HIS A 137 12.30 16.60 10.53
C HIS A 137 12.24 15.12 10.96
N LEU A 138 11.92 14.19 10.06
CA LEU A 138 11.83 12.75 10.34
C LEU A 138 13.09 11.99 9.94
N ALA A 139 14.05 12.60 9.24
CA ALA A 139 15.19 11.90 8.64
C ALA A 139 16.00 11.10 9.68
N GLN A 140 16.24 11.66 10.86
CA GLN A 140 16.96 11.00 11.96
C GLN A 140 16.26 9.76 12.55
N SER A 141 14.97 9.61 12.27
CA SER A 141 14.14 8.51 12.77
C SER A 141 13.65 7.56 11.66
N ALA A 142 14.11 7.79 10.42
CA ALA A 142 13.72 7.02 9.26
C ALA A 142 14.88 6.12 8.81
N VAL A 143 14.52 4.99 8.20
CA VAL A 143 15.48 4.06 7.59
C VAL A 143 15.13 3.99 6.10
N PRO A 144 16.11 4.17 5.20
CA PRO A 144 15.87 4.09 3.77
C PRO A 144 15.59 2.63 3.40
N LEU A 145 14.62 2.39 2.50
CA LEU A 145 14.22 1.05 2.10
C LEU A 145 14.51 0.82 0.62
N SER A 146 15.12 -0.34 0.31
CA SER A 146 15.22 -0.86 -1.05
C SER A 146 13.88 -1.47 -1.47
N PHE A 147 13.02 -0.68 -2.10
CA PHE A 147 11.75 -1.18 -2.64
C PHE A 147 11.93 -2.19 -3.78
N GLY A 148 13.04 -2.14 -4.51
CA GLY A 148 13.39 -3.18 -5.49
C GLY A 148 13.49 -4.55 -4.81
N THR A 149 14.36 -4.68 -3.82
CA THR A 149 14.54 -5.92 -3.05
C THR A 149 13.27 -6.34 -2.31
N LEU A 150 12.56 -5.38 -1.71
CA LEU A 150 11.33 -5.66 -0.93
C LEU A 150 10.17 -6.17 -1.78
N LEU A 151 10.09 -5.73 -3.05
CA LEU A 151 8.92 -5.97 -3.90
C LEU A 151 9.22 -6.95 -5.04
N GLN A 152 10.33 -6.76 -5.75
CA GLN A 152 10.62 -7.39 -7.04
C GLN A 152 11.19 -8.80 -6.91
N ASP A 153 12.04 -9.06 -5.91
CA ASP A 153 12.82 -10.29 -5.83
C ASP A 153 11.94 -11.55 -5.70
N GLU A 154 10.76 -11.41 -5.10
CA GLU A 154 9.83 -12.52 -4.82
C GLU A 154 8.39 -12.17 -5.25
N PHE A 155 8.24 -11.69 -6.49
CA PHE A 155 6.94 -11.40 -7.11
C PHE A 155 6.47 -12.53 -8.04
N SER A 156 5.24 -13.00 -7.88
CA SER A 156 4.62 -14.01 -8.75
C SER A 156 3.18 -13.67 -9.16
N LEU A 157 2.82 -14.09 -10.37
CA LEU A 157 1.44 -14.16 -10.84
C LEU A 157 0.98 -15.61 -10.78
N GLU A 158 0.00 -15.91 -9.94
CA GLU A 158 -0.43 -17.28 -9.65
C GLU A 158 -1.90 -17.50 -9.96
N ASP A 159 -2.26 -18.76 -10.24
CA ASP A 159 -3.65 -19.17 -10.34
C ASP A 159 -4.27 -19.24 -8.95
N SER A 160 -5.34 -18.47 -8.70
CA SER A 160 -6.12 -18.59 -7.45
C SER A 160 -6.44 -20.03 -7.07
N LYS A 161 -6.71 -20.93 -8.01
CA LYS A 161 -7.03 -22.35 -7.71
C LYS A 161 -5.88 -23.11 -7.05
N LEU A 162 -4.65 -22.63 -7.19
CA LEU A 162 -3.45 -23.25 -6.66
C LEU A 162 -2.89 -22.52 -5.44
N SER A 163 -3.51 -21.41 -5.02
CA SER A 163 -3.02 -20.56 -3.93
C SER A 163 -4.08 -20.32 -2.87
N ASP A 164 -3.93 -20.98 -1.72
CA ASP A 164 -4.82 -20.81 -0.56
C ASP A 164 -4.89 -19.34 -0.10
N GLY A 165 -3.76 -18.63 -0.18
CA GLY A 165 -3.68 -17.21 0.19
C GLY A 165 -4.53 -16.31 -0.70
N ILE A 166 -4.52 -16.56 -2.02
CA ILE A 166 -5.41 -15.85 -2.96
C ILE A 166 -6.86 -16.20 -2.65
N GLN A 167 -7.20 -17.49 -2.47
CA GLN A 167 -8.58 -17.91 -2.19
C GLN A 167 -9.14 -17.28 -0.91
N VAL A 168 -8.35 -17.21 0.15
CA VAL A 168 -8.74 -16.54 1.40
C VAL A 168 -8.97 -15.05 1.16
N SER A 169 -8.09 -14.40 0.39
CA SER A 169 -8.23 -12.98 0.05
C SER A 169 -9.51 -12.71 -0.74
N ASP A 170 -9.85 -13.55 -1.71
CA ASP A 170 -11.08 -13.46 -2.50
C ASP A 170 -12.34 -13.65 -1.65
N LEU A 171 -12.32 -14.62 -0.72
CA LEU A 171 -13.42 -14.82 0.22
C LEU A 171 -13.63 -13.59 1.11
N LEU A 172 -12.55 -12.94 1.58
CA LEU A 172 -12.65 -11.71 2.36
C LEU A 172 -13.20 -10.55 1.53
N VAL A 173 -12.66 -10.32 0.34
CA VAL A 173 -13.09 -9.22 -0.55
C VAL A 173 -14.55 -9.39 -0.97
N SER A 174 -14.94 -10.60 -1.40
CA SER A 174 -16.33 -10.91 -1.78
C SER A 174 -17.29 -10.76 -0.61
N SER A 175 -16.89 -11.18 0.59
CA SER A 175 -17.71 -11.04 1.80
C SER A 175 -17.88 -9.59 2.23
N VAL A 176 -16.81 -8.78 2.19
CA VAL A 176 -16.89 -7.33 2.45
C VAL A 176 -17.83 -6.67 1.44
N ASN A 177 -17.67 -6.94 0.14
CA ASN A 177 -18.53 -6.39 -0.91
C ASN A 177 -20.00 -6.77 -0.71
N ARG A 178 -20.28 -8.04 -0.39
CA ARG A 178 -21.64 -8.53 -0.11
C ARG A 178 -22.23 -7.85 1.12
N CYS A 179 -21.43 -7.63 2.16
CA CYS A 179 -21.84 -6.93 3.38
C CYS A 179 -22.17 -5.46 3.10
N LEU A 180 -21.33 -4.75 2.36
CA LEU A 180 -21.56 -3.34 2.01
C LEU A 180 -22.79 -3.16 1.11
N LYS A 181 -23.12 -4.15 0.27
CA LYS A 181 -24.35 -4.20 -0.51
C LYS A 181 -25.59 -4.64 0.29
N GLN A 182 -25.44 -4.92 1.59
CA GLN A 182 -26.49 -5.39 2.50
C GLN A 182 -27.09 -6.76 2.14
N ASN A 183 -26.31 -7.64 1.52
CA ASN A 183 -26.78 -8.92 0.97
C ASN A 183 -26.61 -10.14 1.92
N TYR A 184 -26.49 -9.90 3.23
CA TYR A 184 -26.60 -10.94 4.26
C TYR A 184 -27.89 -10.79 5.05
N THR A 185 -28.37 -11.90 5.62
CA THR A 185 -29.50 -11.92 6.56
C THR A 185 -29.24 -11.01 7.77
N ASP A 186 -27.99 -10.94 8.23
CA ASP A 186 -27.56 -10.04 9.31
C ASP A 186 -26.22 -9.37 8.97
N ASN A 187 -26.29 -8.19 8.35
CA ASN A 187 -25.10 -7.42 7.97
C ASN A 187 -24.35 -6.83 9.17
N VAL A 188 -25.02 -6.59 10.31
CA VAL A 188 -24.36 -6.05 11.51
C VAL A 188 -23.46 -7.10 12.13
N LYS A 189 -23.96 -8.33 12.29
CA LYS A 189 -23.17 -9.46 12.77
C LYS A 189 -22.03 -9.78 11.79
N MET A 190 -22.31 -9.76 10.48
CA MET A 190 -21.29 -9.99 9.46
C MET A 190 -20.19 -8.92 9.49
N ALA A 191 -20.53 -7.63 9.57
CA ALA A 191 -19.56 -6.54 9.66
C ALA A 191 -18.64 -6.69 10.87
N LYS A 192 -19.18 -7.05 12.04
CA LYS A 192 -18.36 -7.32 13.23
C LYS A 192 -17.43 -8.51 13.06
N ALA A 193 -17.91 -9.60 12.43
CA ALA A 193 -17.10 -10.79 12.17
C ALA A 193 -15.96 -10.48 11.18
N LEU A 194 -16.25 -9.78 10.08
CA LEU A 194 -15.26 -9.35 9.10
C LEU A 194 -14.23 -8.39 9.73
N GLY A 195 -14.69 -7.45 10.56
CA GLY A 195 -13.81 -6.53 11.28
C GLY A 195 -12.72 -7.25 12.08
N LYS A 196 -13.06 -8.33 12.79
CA LYS A 196 -12.10 -9.12 13.58
C LYS A 196 -10.95 -9.73 12.78
N LEU A 197 -11.12 -9.85 11.46
CA LEU A 197 -10.09 -10.35 10.53
C LEU A 197 -9.21 -9.23 9.97
N MET A 198 -9.42 -7.98 10.41
CA MET A 198 -8.73 -6.79 9.92
C MET A 198 -7.87 -6.15 11.01
N ILE A 199 -6.96 -5.29 10.58
CA ILE A 199 -6.13 -4.44 11.43
C ILE A 199 -6.54 -2.98 11.22
N ASN A 200 -6.72 -2.26 12.33
CA ASN A 200 -7.05 -0.85 12.30
C ASN A 200 -6.02 -0.01 11.52
N ALA A 201 -6.45 1.15 11.00
CA ALA A 201 -5.54 2.04 10.30
C ALA A 201 -4.60 2.79 11.28
N PRO A 202 -3.36 3.09 10.88
CA PRO A 202 -2.44 3.90 11.69
C PRO A 202 -2.92 5.35 11.87
N ARG A 203 -3.81 5.83 11.01
CA ARG A 203 -4.44 7.15 11.09
C ARG A 203 -5.78 7.10 11.81
N ILE A 204 -6.15 8.17 12.51
CA ILE A 204 -7.44 8.27 13.21
C ILE A 204 -8.61 8.56 12.26
N ASP A 205 -8.32 9.25 11.16
CA ASP A 205 -9.25 9.65 10.09
C ASP A 205 -9.44 8.57 9.02
N GLU A 206 -8.81 7.41 9.20
CA GLU A 206 -8.94 6.25 8.30
C GLU A 206 -9.57 5.06 9.00
N GLN A 207 -10.25 4.22 8.22
CA GLN A 207 -10.86 2.97 8.67
C GLN A 207 -10.00 1.76 8.26
N ALA A 208 -10.20 0.63 8.93
CA ALA A 208 -9.57 -0.64 8.60
C ALA A 208 -9.79 -1.05 7.12
N VAL A 209 -11.00 -0.81 6.60
CA VAL A 209 -11.34 -0.91 5.17
C VAL A 209 -11.35 0.48 4.57
N LYS A 210 -10.49 0.70 3.57
CA LYS A 210 -10.45 1.96 2.81
C LYS A 210 -11.27 1.82 1.53
N ILE A 211 -12.08 2.82 1.23
CA ILE A 211 -12.72 2.96 -0.09
C ILE A 211 -12.02 4.08 -0.83
N PHE A 212 -11.49 3.76 -2.01
CA PHE A 212 -10.81 4.72 -2.86
C PHE A 212 -11.68 5.11 -4.06
N GLY A 213 -11.56 6.37 -4.45
CA GLY A 213 -12.13 6.90 -5.67
C GLY A 213 -11.25 8.02 -6.19
N HIS A 214 -11.17 8.13 -7.52
CA HIS A 214 -10.53 9.28 -8.17
C HIS A 214 -11.57 10.39 -8.31
N GLY A 215 -11.34 11.51 -7.63
CA GLY A 215 -12.24 12.67 -7.63
C GLY A 215 -12.32 13.37 -6.28
N PRO A 216 -13.23 14.35 -6.13
CA PRO A 216 -13.43 15.05 -4.87
C PRO A 216 -13.76 14.06 -3.75
N LYS A 217 -13.13 14.21 -2.58
CA LYS A 217 -13.47 13.44 -1.38
C LYS A 217 -14.96 13.65 -1.08
N ARG A 218 -15.73 12.56 -1.01
CA ARG A 218 -17.14 12.57 -0.63
C ARG A 218 -17.35 11.64 0.55
N PRO A 219 -18.18 12.03 1.54
CA PRO A 219 -18.52 11.13 2.63
C PRO A 219 -19.27 9.92 2.07
N ILE A 220 -18.91 8.72 2.55
CA ILE A 220 -19.72 7.54 2.35
C ILE A 220 -20.95 7.71 3.25
N ALA A 221 -22.14 7.65 2.66
CA ALA A 221 -23.40 7.87 3.37
C ALA A 221 -24.09 6.54 3.74
N ASN A 222 -25.09 6.63 4.62
CA ASN A 222 -26.08 5.58 4.88
C ASN A 222 -25.49 4.27 5.44
N ALA A 223 -26.06 3.13 5.04
CA ALA A 223 -25.74 1.82 5.58
C ALA A 223 -24.27 1.40 5.39
N PRO A 224 -23.63 1.59 4.21
CA PRO A 224 -22.21 1.25 4.05
C PRO A 224 -21.31 1.96 5.07
N ALA A 225 -21.56 3.24 5.36
CA ALA A 225 -20.79 4.00 6.35
C ALA A 225 -20.88 3.39 7.76
N LYS A 226 -22.08 2.97 8.17
CA LYS A 226 -22.31 2.30 9.47
C LYS A 226 -21.59 0.95 9.52
N LEU A 227 -21.66 0.17 8.45
CA LEU A 227 -21.02 -1.16 8.37
C LEU A 227 -19.49 -1.06 8.40
N LEU A 228 -18.91 -0.10 7.68
CA LEU A 228 -17.46 0.17 7.73
C LEU A 228 -17.02 0.59 9.14
N THR A 229 -17.81 1.42 9.83
CA THR A 229 -17.54 1.81 11.22
C THR A 229 -17.60 0.61 12.17
N LEU A 230 -18.53 -0.31 11.95
CA LEU A 230 -18.62 -1.56 12.71
C LEU A 230 -17.42 -2.50 12.45
N MET A 231 -16.96 -2.59 11.20
CA MET A 231 -15.75 -3.34 10.85
C MET A 231 -14.52 -2.73 11.55
N ASP A 232 -14.34 -1.41 11.47
CA ASP A 232 -13.21 -0.71 12.09
C ASP A 232 -13.19 -0.87 13.62
N SER A 233 -14.32 -0.64 14.28
CA SER A 233 -14.45 -0.79 15.74
C SER A 233 -14.27 -2.24 16.23
N SER A 234 -14.48 -3.23 15.36
CA SER A 234 -14.27 -4.65 15.68
C SER A 234 -12.88 -5.16 15.27
N SER A 235 -12.06 -4.33 14.64
CA SER A 235 -10.74 -4.72 14.14
C SER A 235 -9.69 -4.90 15.24
N LYS A 236 -8.65 -5.67 14.94
CA LYS A 236 -7.49 -5.81 15.83
C LYS A 236 -6.85 -4.43 16.00
N GLN A 237 -6.78 -3.97 17.23
CA GLN A 237 -6.18 -2.69 17.58
C GLN A 237 -4.65 -2.83 17.66
N LEU A 238 -4.00 -2.88 16.49
CA LEU A 238 -2.55 -2.87 16.40
C LEU A 238 -2.01 -1.49 16.79
N TYR A 239 -2.63 -0.43 16.26
CA TYR A 239 -2.29 0.96 16.59
C TYR A 239 -3.19 1.48 17.70
N SER A 240 -2.60 1.96 18.79
CA SER A 240 -3.36 2.57 19.88
C SER A 240 -4.00 3.90 19.46
N LEU A 241 -5.06 4.32 20.16
CA LEU A 241 -5.69 5.62 19.91
C LEU A 241 -4.68 6.79 20.00
N THR A 242 -3.77 6.73 20.98
CA THR A 242 -2.71 7.72 21.16
C THR A 242 -1.77 7.76 19.96
N PHE A 243 -1.32 6.59 19.48
CA PHE A 243 -0.51 6.50 18.27
C PHE A 243 -1.25 7.13 17.09
N ARG A 244 -2.50 6.73 16.86
CA ARG A 244 -3.30 7.20 15.71
C ARG A 244 -3.48 8.72 15.69
N LYS A 245 -3.75 9.32 16.85
CA LYS A 245 -3.87 10.79 17.00
C LYS A 245 -2.56 11.50 16.69
N ASN A 246 -1.45 11.02 17.24
CA ASN A 246 -0.14 11.63 17.05
C ASN A 246 0.34 11.48 15.59
N PHE A 247 0.16 10.30 15.01
CA PHE A 247 0.50 10.05 13.62
C PHE A 247 -0.32 10.94 12.67
N SER A 248 -1.65 11.00 12.83
CA SER A 248 -2.48 11.86 11.98
C SER A 248 -2.14 13.36 12.07
N LYS A 249 -1.64 13.82 13.22
CA LYS A 249 -1.19 15.21 13.43
C LYS A 249 0.14 15.51 12.73
N ASN A 250 1.09 14.59 12.81
CA ASN A 250 2.47 14.82 12.34
C ASN A 250 2.70 14.42 10.86
N ALA A 251 1.77 13.65 10.29
CA ALA A 251 1.83 13.16 8.92
C ALA A 251 0.54 13.52 8.14
N PRO A 252 0.18 14.80 7.94
CA PRO A 252 -1.12 15.16 7.34
C PRO A 252 -1.31 14.54 5.95
N LEU A 253 -2.55 14.15 5.62
CA LEU A 253 -2.90 13.70 4.27
C LEU A 253 -2.76 14.87 3.29
N LEU A 254 -2.16 14.60 2.14
CA LEU A 254 -2.24 15.45 0.95
C LEU A 254 -3.67 15.48 0.38
#